data_AF-A0A3B7R0Z8-F1
#
_entry.id   AF-A0A3B7R0Z8-F1
#
_cell.length_a   1.000
_cell.length_b   1.000
_cell.length_c   1.000
_cell.angle_alpha   90.00
_cell.angle_beta   90.00
_cell.angle_gamma   90.00
#
_symmetry.space_group_name_H-M   'P 1'
#
loop_
_entity.id
_entity.type
_entity.pdbx_description
1 polymer ?
#
loop_
_entity_poly.entity_id
_entity_poly.type
_entity_poly.pdbx_seq_one_letter_code
_entity_poly.pdbx_strand_id
1 'polypeptide(L)'
;MDYPTALERLQRHAGTSKHKSSSDDFLHTLFLISDKKAFKPVQPLAENILECFEAVNKHLNGEQPSEAADEAKAQTIDRALVYAVNNLLTTGRKYAAWVEQESGFEVADVQEMRRAVQAIELGWNFVLAGEFDDIRREVAAWLE
;
A
#
# COMPACT_ATOMS: atom_id res chain seq x y z
N MET A 1 -13.33 5.80 -6.13
CA MET A 1 -12.20 6.62 -6.63
C MET A 1 -11.90 6.18 -8.05
N ASP A 2 -11.47 7.07 -8.95
CA ASP A 2 -11.00 6.68 -10.28
C ASP A 2 -9.50 6.34 -10.27
N TYR A 3 -9.01 5.73 -11.35
CA TYR A 3 -7.61 5.31 -11.46
C TYR A 3 -6.60 6.47 -11.43
N PRO A 4 -6.79 7.59 -12.17
CA PRO A 4 -5.87 8.72 -12.10
C PRO A 4 -5.69 9.28 -10.69
N THR A 5 -6.79 9.42 -9.93
CA THR A 5 -6.73 9.87 -8.54
C THR A 5 -6.02 8.86 -7.65
N ALA A 6 -6.28 7.57 -7.84
CA ALA A 6 -5.60 6.50 -7.10
C ALA A 6 -4.10 6.47 -7.37
N LEU A 7 -3.69 6.62 -8.64
CA LEU A 7 -2.28 6.67 -9.02
C LEU A 7 -1.58 7.89 -8.40
N GLU A 8 -2.20 9.07 -8.44
CA GLU A 8 -1.65 10.26 -7.80
C GLU A 8 -1.45 10.07 -6.29
N ARG A 9 -2.44 9.49 -5.60
CA ARG A 9 -2.36 9.18 -4.16
C ARG A 9 -1.27 8.16 -3.88
N LEU A 10 -1.17 7.07 -4.65
CA LEU A 10 -0.10 6.08 -4.51
C LEU A 10 1.28 6.74 -4.69
N GLN A 11 1.45 7.61 -5.69
CA GLN A 11 2.69 8.36 -5.88
C GLN A 11 3.02 9.27 -4.70
N ARG A 12 2.01 9.88 -4.07
CA ARG A 12 2.21 10.67 -2.85
C ARG A 12 2.68 9.81 -1.69
N HIS A 13 1.96 8.72 -1.39
CA HIS A 13 2.37 7.77 -0.35
C HIS A 13 3.77 7.22 -0.60
N ALA A 14 4.12 6.98 -1.86
CA ALA A 14 5.42 6.48 -2.31
C ALA A 14 6.52 7.56 -2.35
N GLY A 15 6.24 8.83 -2.06
CA GLY A 15 7.24 9.91 -2.15
C GLY A 15 7.76 10.17 -3.57
N THR A 16 7.04 9.74 -4.60
CA THR A 16 7.38 9.93 -6.02
C THR A 16 6.55 11.03 -6.68
N SER A 17 5.57 11.57 -5.97
CA SER A 17 4.77 12.72 -6.39
C SER A 17 5.58 14.02 -6.43
N LYS A 18 5.14 14.97 -7.26
CA LYS A 18 5.66 16.35 -7.28
C LYS A 18 5.09 17.22 -6.15
N HIS A 19 4.06 16.75 -5.46
CA HIS A 19 3.47 17.47 -4.34
C HIS A 19 4.38 17.42 -3.10
N LYS A 20 4.28 18.46 -2.26
CA LYS A 20 4.99 18.48 -0.99
C LYS A 20 4.48 17.36 -0.09
N SER A 21 5.39 16.59 0.51
CA SER A 21 5.03 15.52 1.41
C SER A 21 4.32 16.05 2.67
N SER A 22 3.34 15.30 3.17
CA SER A 22 2.64 15.54 4.43
C SER A 22 2.67 14.32 5.35
N SER A 23 2.22 14.48 6.60
CA SER A 23 2.04 13.38 7.55
C SER A 23 0.99 12.36 7.12
N ASP A 24 0.23 12.65 6.07
CA ASP A 24 -0.76 11.74 5.50
C ASP A 24 -0.13 10.83 4.42
N ASP A 25 1.14 11.03 4.09
CA ASP A 25 1.87 10.20 3.14
C ASP A 25 2.67 9.11 3.87
N PHE A 26 2.55 7.86 3.39
CA PHE A 26 3.07 6.69 4.09
C PHE A 26 4.59 6.75 4.29
N LEU A 27 5.37 6.89 3.22
CA LEU A 27 6.84 6.94 3.34
C LEU A 27 7.34 8.16 4.11
N HIS A 28 6.62 9.28 4.06
CA HIS A 28 6.98 10.45 4.87
C HIS A 28 6.77 10.15 6.37
N THR A 29 5.68 9.50 6.73
CA THR A 29 5.43 9.06 8.10
C THR A 29 6.47 8.06 8.58
N LEU A 30 6.86 7.09 7.74
CA LEU A 30 7.97 6.18 8.06
C LEU A 30 9.26 6.96 8.34
N PHE A 31 9.60 7.92 7.48
CA PHE A 31 10.76 8.80 7.70
C PHE A 31 10.68 9.54 9.04
N LEU A 32 9.53 10.11 9.39
CA LEU A 32 9.34 10.80 10.67
C LEU A 32 9.51 9.87 11.88
N ILE A 33 9.04 8.62 11.78
CA ILE A 33 9.23 7.61 12.84
C ILE A 33 10.71 7.35 13.06
N SER A 34 11.49 7.20 11.98
CA SER A 34 12.94 6.97 12.07
C SER A 34 13.72 8.19 12.55
N ASP A 35 13.38 9.38 12.06
CA ASP A 35 14.03 10.64 12.44
C ASP A 35 13.78 10.99 13.91
N LYS A 36 12.54 10.80 14.38
CA LYS A 36 12.14 11.14 15.76
C LYS A 36 12.27 10.00 16.75
N LYS A 37 12.53 8.78 16.27
CA LYS A 37 12.52 7.54 17.08
C LYS A 37 11.25 7.44 17.94
N ALA A 38 10.13 7.84 17.36
CA ALA A 38 8.83 7.91 18.02
C ALA A 38 7.77 7.38 17.07
N PHE A 39 6.98 6.42 17.53
CA PHE A 39 5.98 5.78 16.68
C PHE A 39 4.88 6.75 16.30
N LYS A 40 4.34 6.55 15.09
CA LYS A 40 3.16 7.22 14.58
C LYS A 40 2.27 6.16 13.93
N PRO A 41 0.95 6.20 14.12
CA PRO A 41 0.06 5.23 13.49
C PRO A 41 0.25 5.21 11.98
N VAL A 42 0.44 4.01 11.45
CA VAL A 42 0.63 3.73 10.01
C VAL A 42 -0.51 2.92 9.43
N GLN A 43 -1.32 2.26 10.27
CA GLN A 43 -2.46 1.46 9.81
C GLN A 43 -3.46 2.27 8.97
N PRO A 44 -3.87 3.50 9.35
CA PRO A 44 -4.78 4.30 8.51
C PRO A 44 -4.19 4.67 7.13
N LEU A 45 -2.86 4.78 7.06
CA LEU A 45 -2.15 5.09 5.82
C LEU A 45 -2.11 3.86 4.90
N ALA A 46 -1.95 2.67 5.46
CA ALA A 46 -2.07 1.42 4.72
C ALA A 46 -3.51 1.23 4.20
N GLU A 47 -4.53 1.54 4.99
CA GLU A 47 -5.93 1.50 4.56
C GLU A 47 -6.21 2.44 3.37
N ASN A 48 -5.61 3.64 3.37
CA ASN A 48 -5.71 4.56 2.23
C ASN A 48 -5.05 3.98 0.95
N ILE A 49 -3.90 3.32 1.11
CA ILE A 49 -3.22 2.62 0.01
C ILE A 49 -4.08 1.47 -0.52
N LEU A 50 -4.73 0.69 0.35
CA LEU A 50 -5.65 -0.37 -0.06
C LEU A 50 -6.86 0.19 -0.81
N GLU A 51 -7.42 1.33 -0.38
CA GLU A 51 -8.49 2.01 -1.13
C GLU A 51 -8.03 2.40 -2.55
N CYS A 52 -6.77 2.83 -2.70
CA CYS A 52 -6.19 3.09 -4.02
C CYS A 52 -6.07 1.80 -4.83
N PHE A 53 -5.70 0.68 -4.20
CA PHE A 53 -5.65 -0.62 -4.86
C PHE A 53 -7.01 -1.09 -5.37
N GLU A 54 -8.13 -0.79 -4.71
CA GLU A 54 -9.46 -1.08 -5.26
C GLU A 54 -9.69 -0.42 -6.62
N ALA A 55 -9.32 0.85 -6.74
CA ALA A 55 -9.48 1.59 -7.99
C ALA A 55 -8.50 1.11 -9.08
N VAL A 56 -7.27 0.76 -8.68
CA VAL A 56 -6.28 0.15 -9.59
C VAL A 56 -6.77 -1.23 -10.07
N ASN A 57 -7.30 -2.05 -9.18
CA ASN A 57 -7.81 -3.37 -9.48
C ASN A 57 -8.93 -3.30 -10.51
N LYS A 58 -9.90 -2.40 -10.30
CA LYS A 58 -10.97 -2.18 -11.27
C LYS A 58 -10.48 -1.70 -12.63
N HIS A 59 -9.47 -0.83 -12.63
CA HIS A 59 -8.88 -0.33 -13.86
C HIS A 59 -8.12 -1.40 -14.64
N LEU A 60 -7.36 -2.25 -13.96
CA LEU A 60 -6.55 -3.28 -14.59
C LEU A 60 -7.36 -4.54 -14.91
N ASN A 61 -8.31 -4.92 -14.06
CA ASN A 61 -8.99 -6.21 -14.12
C ASN A 61 -10.49 -6.10 -14.44
N GLY A 62 -11.02 -4.89 -14.69
CA GLY A 62 -12.42 -4.65 -15.01
C GLY A 62 -13.28 -4.30 -13.78
N GLU A 63 -14.51 -3.83 -14.01
CA GLU A 63 -15.41 -3.37 -12.93
C GLU A 63 -15.74 -4.45 -11.88
N GLN A 64 -15.74 -5.71 -12.31
CA GLN A 64 -15.85 -6.92 -11.47
C GLN A 64 -14.68 -7.86 -11.80
N PRO A 65 -13.51 -7.68 -11.14
CA PRO A 65 -12.31 -8.45 -11.41
C PRO A 65 -12.51 -9.96 -11.39
N SER A 66 -13.31 -10.48 -10.44
CA SER A 66 -13.54 -11.93 -10.28
C SER A 66 -14.28 -12.57 -11.48
N GLU A 67 -15.05 -11.79 -12.23
CA GLU A 67 -15.85 -12.25 -13.38
C GLU A 67 -15.22 -11.89 -14.73
N ALA A 68 -14.20 -11.04 -14.74
CA ALA A 68 -13.56 -10.59 -15.97
C ALA A 68 -12.75 -11.71 -16.61
N ALA A 69 -13.01 -11.96 -17.90
CA ALA A 69 -12.19 -12.86 -18.70
C ALA A 69 -10.74 -12.36 -18.75
N ASP A 70 -9.77 -13.27 -18.76
CA ASP A 70 -8.34 -12.92 -18.70
C ASP A 70 -7.89 -12.05 -19.88
N GLU A 71 -8.53 -12.20 -21.05
CA GLU A 71 -8.25 -11.37 -22.23
C GLU A 71 -8.74 -9.92 -22.08
N ALA A 72 -9.69 -9.67 -21.18
CA ALA A 72 -10.18 -8.34 -20.84
C ALA A 72 -9.32 -7.64 -19.78
N LYS A 73 -8.48 -8.39 -19.05
CA LYS A 73 -7.53 -7.84 -18.08
C LYS A 73 -6.35 -7.18 -18.77
N ALA A 74 -5.80 -6.15 -18.14
CA ALA A 74 -4.70 -5.37 -18.65
C ALA A 74 -3.44 -6.22 -18.80
N GLN A 75 -2.96 -6.34 -20.03
CA GLN A 75 -1.75 -7.11 -20.35
C GLN A 75 -0.45 -6.39 -19.96
N THR A 76 -0.55 -5.09 -19.63
CA THR A 76 0.58 -4.25 -19.25
C THR A 76 0.19 -3.35 -18.09
N ILE A 77 1.14 -3.11 -17.19
CA ILE A 77 0.97 -2.19 -16.06
C ILE A 77 1.81 -0.94 -16.32
N ASP A 78 1.27 0.23 -16.00
CA ASP A 78 1.97 1.49 -16.15
C ASP A 78 3.23 1.53 -15.23
N ARG A 79 4.33 2.06 -15.79
CA ARG A 79 5.62 2.09 -15.09
C ARG A 79 5.59 2.95 -13.82
N ALA A 80 4.77 4.00 -13.78
CA ALA A 80 4.68 4.88 -12.64
C ALA A 80 3.97 4.21 -11.46
N LEU A 81 2.90 3.42 -11.68
CA LEU A 81 2.28 2.57 -10.65
C LEU A 81 3.28 1.54 -10.14
N VAL A 82 3.92 0.79 -11.04
CA VAL A 82 4.92 -0.21 -10.64
C VAL A 82 6.02 0.41 -9.80
N TYR A 83 6.54 1.57 -10.20
CA TYR A 83 7.57 2.27 -9.44
C TYR A 83 7.06 2.76 -8.07
N ALA A 84 5.86 3.33 -8.00
CA ALA A 84 5.27 3.79 -6.74
C ALA A 84 5.07 2.62 -5.76
N VAL A 85 4.44 1.52 -6.21
CA VAL A 85 4.20 0.35 -5.37
C VAL A 85 5.50 -0.32 -4.96
N ASN A 86 6.46 -0.47 -5.87
CA ASN A 86 7.77 -1.02 -5.52
C ASN A 86 8.48 -0.16 -4.46
N ASN A 87 8.37 1.17 -4.53
CA ASN A 87 8.96 2.05 -3.52
C ASN A 87 8.26 1.92 -2.15
N LEU A 88 6.93 1.78 -2.13
CA LEU A 88 6.15 1.49 -0.93
C LEU A 88 6.60 0.19 -0.27
N LEU A 89 6.70 -0.90 -1.05
CA LEU A 89 7.04 -2.22 -0.54
C LEU A 89 8.48 -2.31 -0.05
N THR A 90 9.44 -1.85 -0.86
CA THR A 90 10.87 -1.90 -0.52
C THR A 90 11.18 -1.06 0.71
N THR A 91 10.64 0.17 0.78
CA THR A 91 10.85 1.04 1.94
C THR A 91 10.06 0.57 3.14
N GLY A 92 8.79 0.17 2.97
CA GLY A 92 7.96 -0.40 4.03
C GLY A 92 8.62 -1.58 4.71
N ARG A 93 9.08 -2.58 3.95
CA ARG A 93 9.81 -3.76 4.48
C ARG A 93 11.06 -3.35 5.26
N LYS A 94 11.85 -2.43 4.71
CA LYS A 94 13.07 -1.93 5.37
C LYS A 94 12.74 -1.31 6.74
N TYR A 95 11.71 -0.47 6.80
CA TYR A 95 11.32 0.20 8.03
C TYR A 95 10.66 -0.74 9.04
N ALA A 96 9.83 -1.69 8.59
CA ALA A 96 9.28 -2.72 9.46
C ALA A 96 10.38 -3.57 10.11
N ALA A 97 11.36 -4.01 9.34
CA ALA A 97 12.51 -4.75 9.87
C ALA A 97 13.36 -3.90 10.83
N TRP A 98 13.55 -2.61 10.53
CA TRP A 98 14.28 -1.71 11.42
C TRP A 98 13.52 -1.45 12.74
N VAL A 99 12.21 -1.18 12.70
CA VAL A 99 11.37 -0.98 13.89
C VAL A 99 11.39 -2.22 14.80
N GLU A 100 11.37 -3.42 14.24
CA GLU A 100 11.46 -4.67 15.00
C GLU A 100 12.82 -4.86 15.70
N GLN A 101 13.90 -4.31 15.16
CA GLN A 101 15.25 -4.42 15.73
C GLN A 101 15.60 -3.27 16.67
N GLU A 102 14.93 -2.13 16.54
CA GLU A 102 15.24 -0.92 17.29
C GLU A 102 14.67 -0.98 18.71
N SER A 103 15.48 -0.55 19.69
CA SER A 103 15.00 -0.40 21.07
C SER A 103 14.14 0.85 21.23
N GLY A 104 13.07 0.77 22.02
CA GLY A 104 12.24 1.92 22.38
C GLY A 104 10.90 2.01 21.65
N PHE A 105 10.58 1.05 20.78
CA PHE A 105 9.22 0.85 20.28
C PHE A 105 8.48 -0.18 21.12
N GLU A 106 7.19 0.06 21.35
CA GLU A 106 6.34 -0.90 22.05
C GLU A 106 6.00 -2.08 21.14
N VAL A 107 5.68 -3.24 21.74
CA VAL A 107 5.31 -4.45 20.96
C VAL A 107 4.13 -4.17 20.01
N ALA A 108 3.16 -3.37 20.45
CA ALA A 108 2.01 -2.98 19.65
C ALA A 108 2.42 -2.15 18.42
N ASP A 109 3.38 -1.23 18.56
CA ASP A 109 3.90 -0.40 17.46
C ASP A 109 4.59 -1.26 16.39
N VAL A 110 5.40 -2.24 16.84
CA VAL A 110 6.07 -3.20 15.95
C VAL A 110 5.04 -4.05 15.21
N GLN A 111 4.00 -4.53 15.91
CA GLN A 111 2.91 -5.31 15.32
C GLN A 111 2.10 -4.50 14.31
N GLU A 112 1.77 -3.24 14.62
CA GLU A 112 1.06 -2.36 13.70
C GLU A 112 1.88 -2.10 12.44
N MET A 113 3.17 -1.75 12.58
CA MET A 113 4.06 -1.55 11.43
C MET A 113 4.13 -2.78 10.54
N ARG A 114 4.31 -3.97 11.14
CA ARG A 114 4.33 -5.24 10.41
C ARG A 114 3.01 -5.48 9.69
N ARG A 115 1.89 -5.33 10.38
CA ARG A 115 0.54 -5.55 9.81
C ARG A 115 0.26 -4.60 8.65
N ALA A 116 0.60 -3.32 8.79
CA ALA A 116 0.41 -2.31 7.76
C ALA A 116 1.20 -2.65 6.48
N VAL A 117 2.47 -3.06 6.61
CA VAL A 117 3.30 -3.46 5.46
C VAL A 117 2.79 -4.75 4.82
N GLN A 118 2.43 -5.76 5.61
CA GLN A 118 1.83 -7.00 5.11
C GLN A 118 0.52 -6.75 4.38
N ALA A 119 -0.32 -5.83 4.87
CA ALA A 119 -1.56 -5.44 4.22
C ALA A 119 -1.31 -4.87 2.81
N ILE A 120 -0.33 -3.96 2.68
CA ILE A 120 0.03 -3.39 1.36
C ILE A 120 0.57 -4.47 0.42
N GLU A 121 1.38 -5.41 0.92
CA GLU A 121 1.89 -6.53 0.13
C GLU A 121 0.80 -7.44 -0.40
N LEU A 122 -0.11 -7.88 0.49
CA LEU A 122 -1.26 -8.71 0.12
C LEU A 122 -2.19 -7.98 -0.85
N GLY A 123 -2.49 -6.72 -0.56
CA GLY A 123 -3.35 -5.90 -1.43
C GLY A 123 -2.79 -5.80 -2.84
N TRP A 124 -1.47 -5.58 -2.99
CA TRP A 124 -0.84 -5.57 -4.31
C TRP A 124 -0.88 -6.94 -4.99
N ASN A 125 -0.66 -8.03 -4.25
CA ASN A 125 -0.79 -9.38 -4.80
C ASN A 125 -2.22 -9.65 -5.31
N PHE A 126 -3.25 -9.17 -4.62
CA PHE A 126 -4.64 -9.31 -5.05
C PHE A 126 -4.97 -8.49 -6.29
N VAL A 127 -4.40 -7.27 -6.42
CA VAL A 127 -4.46 -6.52 -7.69
C VAL A 127 -3.86 -7.33 -8.83
N LEU A 128 -2.69 -7.95 -8.62
CA LEU A 128 -1.99 -8.71 -9.66
C LEU A 128 -2.70 -10.01 -10.03
N ALA A 129 -3.32 -10.68 -9.06
CA ALA A 129 -4.16 -11.85 -9.33
C ALA A 129 -5.40 -11.45 -10.13
N GLY A 130 -6.02 -10.32 -9.77
CA GLY A 130 -7.21 -9.83 -10.45
C GLY A 130 -8.41 -10.74 -10.29
N GLU A 131 -8.49 -11.48 -9.17
CA GLU A 131 -9.54 -12.48 -8.89
C GLU A 131 -10.52 -12.01 -7.80
N PHE A 132 -10.27 -10.84 -7.19
CA PHE A 132 -11.00 -10.37 -6.01
C PHE A 132 -11.69 -9.04 -6.28
N ASP A 133 -12.96 -8.91 -5.89
CA ASP A 133 -13.76 -7.70 -6.08
C ASP A 133 -13.62 -6.67 -4.95
N ASP A 134 -13.19 -7.11 -3.76
CA ASP A 134 -13.01 -6.28 -2.56
C ASP A 134 -11.67 -6.63 -1.90
N ILE A 135 -10.62 -5.93 -2.32
CA ILE A 135 -9.26 -6.16 -1.83
C ILE A 135 -9.18 -5.95 -0.31
N ARG A 136 -9.83 -4.92 0.23
CA ARG A 136 -9.76 -4.61 1.65
C ARG A 136 -10.36 -5.72 2.50
N ARG A 137 -11.49 -6.30 2.07
CA ARG A 137 -12.10 -7.44 2.75
C ARG A 137 -11.17 -8.66 2.73
N GLU A 138 -10.58 -8.98 1.59
CA GLU A 138 -9.69 -10.14 1.48
C GLU A 138 -8.41 -9.95 2.29
N VAL A 139 -7.82 -8.74 2.29
CA VAL A 139 -6.66 -8.43 3.13
C VAL A 139 -7.00 -8.57 4.61
N ALA A 140 -8.17 -8.11 5.04
CA ALA A 140 -8.60 -8.26 6.43
C ALA A 140 -8.72 -9.73 6.83
N ALA A 141 -9.38 -10.55 6.00
CA ALA A 141 -9.55 -11.99 6.25
C ALA A 141 -8.21 -12.75 6.31
N TRP A 142 -7.22 -12.35 5.52
CA TRP A 142 -5.88 -12.97 5.53
C TRP A 142 -5.02 -12.60 6.73
N LEU A 143 -5.33 -11.48 7.39
CA LEU A 143 -4.56 -10.97 8.52
C LEU A 143 -5.24 -11.22 9.87
N GLU A 144 -6.39 -11.89 9.91
CA GLU A 144 -6.98 -12.45 11.14
C GLU A 144 -6.16 -13.64 11.66
#